data_AF-A0A154BNB5-F1
#
_entry.id   AF-A0A154BNB5-F1
#
_cell.length_a   1.000
_cell.length_b   1.000
_cell.length_c   1.000
_cell.angle_alpha   90.00
_cell.angle_beta   90.00
_cell.angle_gamma   90.00
#
_symmetry.space_group_name_H-M   'P 1'
#
loop_
_entity.id
_entity.type
_entity.pdbx_description
1 polymer ?
#
loop_
_entity_poly.entity_id
_entity_poly.type
_entity_poly.pdbx_seq_one_letter_code
_entity_poly.pdbx_strand_id
1 'polypeptide(L)'
;MLLDYKCYPMWVYNEQGELIKNDLIDELKGEKAIEELLNEVQSTYESLFIDNKIEFRYKGFADEVKKKEFLSQLAQVIQLIELKVGNSYKIENKVNFDEF
;
A
#
# COMPACT_ATOMS: atom_id res chain seq x y z
N MET A 1 -2.67 -3.53 -5.43
CA MET A 1 -2.42 -2.86 -4.14
C MET A 1 -3.52 -3.22 -3.17
N LEU A 2 -3.13 -3.72 -2.01
CA LEU A 2 -3.99 -4.05 -0.89
C LEU A 2 -3.20 -3.74 0.37
N LEU A 3 -3.83 -3.08 1.34
CA LEU A 3 -3.22 -2.77 2.62
C LEU A 3 -3.65 -3.82 3.64
N ASP A 4 -2.67 -4.37 4.33
CA ASP A 4 -2.88 -5.33 5.40
C ASP A 4 -1.82 -5.10 6.48
N TYR A 5 -2.19 -5.31 7.74
CA TYR A 5 -1.36 -4.94 8.88
C TYR A 5 -0.06 -5.77 8.87
N LYS A 6 1.09 -5.08 8.88
CA LYS A 6 2.44 -5.69 8.78
C LYS A 6 2.75 -6.43 7.47
N CYS A 7 1.98 -6.19 6.41
CA CYS A 7 2.24 -6.72 5.06
C CYS A 7 2.72 -5.62 4.12
N TYR A 8 3.48 -5.94 3.07
CA TYR A 8 3.86 -4.93 2.08
C TYR A 8 2.63 -4.49 1.26
N PRO A 9 2.47 -3.22 0.82
CA PRO A 9 1.27 -2.79 0.10
C PRO A 9 1.08 -3.43 -1.29
N MET A 10 2.13 -4.06 -1.83
CA MET A 10 2.13 -4.71 -3.15
C MET A 10 1.91 -6.22 -3.04
N TRP A 11 0.96 -6.72 -3.82
CA TRP A 11 0.61 -8.13 -3.94
C TRP A 11 0.68 -8.52 -5.40
N VAL A 12 1.51 -9.50 -5.72
CA VAL A 12 1.82 -9.92 -7.08
C VAL A 12 1.22 -11.29 -7.31
N TYR A 13 0.34 -11.38 -8.31
CA TYR A 13 -0.37 -12.62 -8.66
C TYR A 13 0.05 -13.09 -10.04
N ASN A 14 0.01 -14.42 -10.27
CA ASN A 14 0.15 -14.98 -11.61
C ASN A 14 -1.16 -14.87 -12.40
N GLU A 15 -1.15 -15.31 -13.65
CA GLU A 15 -2.32 -15.28 -14.53
C GLU A 15 -3.48 -16.16 -14.05
N GLN A 16 -3.18 -17.18 -13.22
CA GLN A 16 -4.17 -18.05 -12.58
C GLN A 16 -4.79 -17.42 -11.33
N GLY A 17 -4.33 -16.23 -10.92
CA GLY A 17 -4.79 -15.53 -9.73
C GLY A 17 -4.15 -16.01 -8.43
N GLU A 18 -3.09 -16.81 -8.50
CA GLU A 18 -2.36 -17.30 -7.33
C GLU A 18 -1.33 -16.26 -6.88
N LEU A 19 -1.21 -16.07 -5.56
CA LEU A 19 -0.24 -15.15 -4.99
C LEU A 19 1.19 -15.67 -5.22
N ILE A 20 2.00 -14.89 -5.94
CA ILE A 20 3.42 -15.15 -6.14
C ILE A 20 4.23 -14.54 -4.98
N LYS A 21 3.99 -13.26 -4.66
CA LYS A 21 4.72 -12.54 -3.59
C LYS A 21 3.97 -11.35 -3.01
N ASN A 22 4.25 -11.03 -1.75
CA ASN A 22 3.88 -9.79 -1.06
C ASN A 22 5.13 -8.93 -0.88
N ASP A 23 5.64 -8.40 -1.98
CA ASP A 23 6.84 -7.55 -2.02
C ASP A 23 6.87 -6.85 -3.39
N LEU A 24 7.82 -5.93 -3.56
CA LEU A 24 8.08 -5.23 -4.80
C LEU A 24 8.43 -6.22 -5.95
N ILE A 25 7.94 -5.92 -7.16
CA ILE A 25 8.40 -6.59 -8.38
C ILE A 25 9.83 -6.17 -8.73
N ASP A 26 10.54 -7.01 -9.48
CA ASP A 26 11.98 -6.80 -9.71
C ASP A 26 12.25 -5.55 -10.56
N GLU A 27 11.32 -5.22 -11.46
CA GLU A 27 11.36 -4.06 -12.36
C GLU A 27 11.23 -2.73 -11.62
N LEU A 28 10.73 -2.74 -10.38
CA LEU A 28 10.63 -1.55 -9.55
C LEU A 28 11.77 -1.43 -8.55
N LYS A 29 12.65 -2.45 -8.43
CA LYS A 29 13.79 -2.39 -7.49
C LYS A 29 14.73 -1.26 -7.89
N GLY A 30 15.06 -0.41 -6.93
CA GLY A 30 15.88 0.79 -7.14
C GLY A 30 15.09 2.02 -7.58
N GLU A 31 13.78 1.90 -7.83
CA GLU A 31 12.88 3.06 -8.01
C GLU A 31 12.58 3.68 -6.64
N LYS A 32 13.57 4.40 -6.09
CA LYS A 32 13.56 4.92 -4.71
C LYS A 32 12.27 5.65 -4.35
N ALA A 33 11.74 6.49 -5.24
CA ALA A 33 10.52 7.23 -4.98
C ALA A 33 9.30 6.30 -4.75
N ILE A 34 9.22 5.18 -5.47
CA ILE A 34 8.15 4.19 -5.29
C ILE A 34 8.38 3.43 -3.99
N GLU A 35 9.61 2.98 -3.73
CA GLU A 35 9.96 2.26 -2.50
C GLU A 35 9.68 3.10 -1.24
N GLU A 36 10.12 4.36 -1.24
CA GLU A 36 9.89 5.31 -0.15
C GLU A 36 8.40 5.55 0.09
N LEU A 37 7.62 5.82 -0.96
CA LEU A 37 6.18 6.02 -0.84
C LEU A 37 5.45 4.77 -0.34
N LEU A 38 5.81 3.57 -0.81
CA LEU A 38 5.21 2.32 -0.32
C LEU A 38 5.53 2.07 1.15
N ASN A 39 6.77 2.37 1.58
CA ASN A 39 7.17 2.27 2.98
C ASN A 39 6.44 3.29 3.86
N GLU A 40 6.27 4.53 3.39
CA GLU A 40 5.50 5.57 4.09
C GLU A 40 4.02 5.20 4.21
N VAL A 41 3.42 4.69 3.13
CA VAL A 41 2.05 4.18 3.11
C VAL A 41 1.89 3.07 4.14
N GLN A 42 2.79 2.08 4.15
CA GLN A 42 2.69 0.97 5.10
C GLN A 42 2.87 1.43 6.54
N SER A 43 3.88 2.26 6.80
CA SER A 43 4.12 2.81 8.14
C SER A 43 2.92 3.63 8.63
N THR A 44 2.28 4.40 7.74
CA THR A 44 1.10 5.19 8.08
C THR A 44 -0.08 4.28 8.37
N TYR A 45 -0.33 3.27 7.53
CA TYR A 45 -1.40 2.30 7.72
C TYR A 45 -1.25 1.54 9.05
N GLU A 46 -0.06 1.04 9.36
CA GLU A 46 0.23 0.38 10.64
C GLU A 46 -0.02 1.29 11.83
N SER A 47 0.30 2.59 11.68
CA SER A 47 0.09 3.57 12.74
C SER A 47 -1.38 3.78 13.09
N LEU A 48 -2.33 3.36 12.23
CA LEU A 48 -3.77 3.41 12.46
C LEU A 48 -4.27 2.31 13.39
N PHE A 49 -3.39 1.39 13.79
CA PHE A 49 -3.71 0.32 14.71
C PHE A 49 -3.05 0.56 16.07
N ILE A 50 -3.71 0.08 17.10
CA ILE A 50 -3.12 -0.20 18.40
C ILE A 50 -2.79 -1.68 18.38
N ASP A 51 -1.51 -2.03 18.54
CA ASP A 51 -1.05 -3.41 18.71
C ASP A 51 -0.14 -3.45 19.93
N ASN A 52 -0.68 -3.94 21.05
CA ASN A 52 0.07 -4.13 22.29
C ASN A 52 -0.35 -5.45 22.97
N LYS A 53 0.23 -5.76 24.13
CA LYS A 53 -0.02 -7.04 24.84
C LYS A 53 -1.47 -7.22 25.35
N ILE A 54 -2.27 -6.16 25.34
CA ILE A 54 -3.62 -6.10 25.91
C ILE A 54 -4.67 -6.12 24.80
N GLU A 55 -4.48 -5.31 23.75
CA GLU A 55 -5.45 -5.17 22.67
C GLU A 55 -4.80 -5.01 21.29
N PHE A 56 -5.55 -5.49 20.29
CA PHE A 56 -5.36 -5.17 18.89
C PHE A 56 -6.63 -4.49 18.36
N ARG A 57 -6.52 -3.22 17.92
CA ARG A 57 -7.69 -2.41 17.54
C ARG A 57 -7.34 -1.37 16.47
N TYR A 58 -8.24 -1.18 15.51
CA TYR A 58 -8.20 -0.03 14.61
C TYR A 58 -8.63 1.25 15.33
N LYS A 59 -7.77 2.27 15.35
CA LYS A 59 -8.07 3.60 15.93
C LYS A 59 -8.31 4.68 14.88
N GLY A 60 -7.99 4.42 13.61
CA GLY A 60 -8.19 5.35 12.50
C GLY A 60 -7.32 6.61 12.56
N PHE A 61 -7.60 7.54 11.64
CA PHE A 61 -6.93 8.84 11.60
C PHE A 61 -7.45 9.77 12.70
N ALA A 62 -6.52 10.42 13.42
CA ALA A 62 -6.87 11.44 14.41
C ALA A 62 -7.20 12.81 13.79
N ASP A 63 -6.82 13.02 12.53
CA ASP A 63 -6.95 14.28 11.80
C ASP A 63 -7.25 14.02 10.32
N GLU A 64 -8.26 14.72 9.80
CA GLU A 64 -8.66 14.69 8.40
C GLU A 64 -7.55 15.16 7.45
N VAL A 65 -6.65 16.04 7.90
CA VAL A 65 -5.50 16.48 7.09
C VAL A 65 -4.57 15.29 6.82
N LYS A 66 -4.22 14.54 7.87
CA LYS A 66 -3.37 13.34 7.74
C LYS A 66 -4.03 12.25 6.91
N LYS A 67 -5.35 12.07 7.04
CA LYS A 67 -6.11 11.17 6.17
C LYS A 67 -5.94 11.59 4.71
N LYS A 68 -6.16 12.86 4.37
CA LYS A 68 -6.01 13.35 2.99
C LYS A 68 -4.58 13.20 2.46
N GLU A 69 -3.57 13.47 3.27
CA GLU A 69 -2.16 13.27 2.90
C GLU A 69 -1.89 11.80 2.56
N PHE A 70 -2.35 10.88 3.40
CA PHE A 70 -2.22 9.44 3.17
C PHE A 70 -2.93 8.99 1.88
N LEU A 71 -4.17 9.45 1.64
CA LEU A 71 -4.88 9.12 0.41
C LEU A 71 -4.18 9.70 -0.84
N SER A 72 -3.56 10.88 -0.70
CA SER A 72 -2.76 11.49 -1.77
C SER A 72 -1.49 10.70 -2.06
N GLN A 73 -0.77 10.23 -1.03
CA GLN A 73 0.41 9.37 -1.18
C GLN A 73 0.04 8.04 -1.88
N LEU A 74 -1.07 7.42 -1.47
CA LEU A 74 -1.61 6.22 -2.12
C LEU A 74 -1.89 6.44 -3.61
N ALA A 75 -2.61 7.52 -3.94
CA ALA A 75 -2.90 7.84 -5.34
C ALA A 75 -1.62 8.09 -6.15
N GLN A 76 -0.66 8.80 -5.56
CA GLN A 76 0.62 9.11 -6.19
C GLN A 76 1.43 7.85 -6.50
N VAL A 77 1.57 6.94 -5.54
CA VAL A 77 2.37 5.73 -5.73
C VAL A 77 1.74 4.78 -6.74
N ILE A 78 0.40 4.67 -6.76
CA ILE A 78 -0.32 3.90 -7.78
C ILE A 78 -0.05 4.45 -9.18
N GLN A 79 -0.15 5.77 -9.36
CA GLN A 79 0.16 6.41 -10.66
C GLN A 79 1.61 6.16 -11.10
N LEU A 80 2.57 6.23 -10.19
CA LEU A 80 3.98 5.95 -10.51
C LEU A 80 4.19 4.49 -10.94
N ILE A 81 3.55 3.54 -10.27
CA ILE A 81 3.60 2.12 -10.63
C ILE A 81 2.95 1.91 -12.01
N GLU A 82 1.77 2.47 -12.26
CA GLU A 82 1.09 2.38 -13.56
C GLU A 82 1.94 2.94 -14.70
N LEU A 83 2.58 4.09 -14.49
CA LEU A 83 3.49 4.69 -15.48
C LEU A 83 4.69 3.81 -15.80
N LYS A 84 5.22 3.09 -14.80
CA LYS A 84 6.42 2.26 -14.97
C LYS A 84 6.13 0.91 -15.59
N VAL A 85 5.06 0.24 -15.15
CA VAL A 85 4.82 -1.17 -15.45
C VAL A 85 3.41 -1.50 -15.91
N GLY A 86 2.54 -0.51 -16.10
CA GLY A 86 1.14 -0.71 -16.52
C GLY A 86 0.96 -1.32 -17.91
N ASN A 87 2.01 -1.30 -18.75
CA ASN A 87 2.02 -2.01 -20.04
C ASN A 87 2.32 -3.51 -19.91
N SER A 88 2.90 -3.94 -18.78
CA SER A 88 3.32 -5.33 -18.55
C SER A 88 2.46 -6.03 -17.49
N TYR A 89 1.86 -5.27 -16.58
CA TYR A 89 1.06 -5.78 -15.47
C TYR A 89 -0.33 -5.16 -15.49
N LYS A 90 -1.33 -5.99 -15.18
CA LYS A 90 -2.65 -5.47 -14.79
C LYS A 90 -2.55 -4.93 -13.37
N ILE A 91 -2.72 -3.62 -13.21
CA ILE A 91 -2.69 -2.97 -11.91
C ILE A 91 -4.11 -2.94 -11.33
N GLU A 92 -4.29 -3.49 -10.14
CA GLU A 92 -5.55 -3.44 -9.40
C GLU A 92 -5.34 -2.71 -8.08
N ASN A 93 -6.15 -1.69 -7.78
CA ASN A 93 -6.21 -1.08 -6.46
C ASN A 93 -7.43 -1.61 -5.70
N LYS A 94 -7.20 -2.30 -4.58
CA LYS A 94 -8.23 -2.85 -3.69
C LYS A 94 -8.36 -2.07 -2.39
N VAL A 95 -7.72 -0.92 -2.29
CA VAL A 95 -7.82 -0.04 -1.12
C VAL A 95 -9.16 0.70 -1.18
N ASN A 96 -10.00 0.50 -0.16
CA ASN A 96 -11.25 1.23 -0.01
C ASN A 96 -11.01 2.55 0.75
N PHE A 97 -11.12 3.68 0.06
CA PHE A 97 -10.87 5.00 0.62
C PHE A 97 -11.88 5.41 1.71
N ASP A 98 -13.08 4.81 1.72
CA ASP A 98 -14.14 5.10 2.68
C ASP A 98 -13.96 4.36 4.01
N GLU A 99 -13.04 3.40 4.08
CA GLU A 99 -12.77 2.58 5.28
C GLU A 99 -11.76 3.22 6.26
N PHE A 100 -11.19 4.38 5.91
CA PHE A 100 -10.16 5.06 6.70
C PHE A 100 -10.69 6.04 7.75
#